data_AF-A0A838UJ16-F1
#
_entry.id   AF-A0A838UJ16-F1
#
_cell.length_a   1.000
_cell.length_b   1.000
_cell.length_c   1.000
_cell.angle_alpha   90.00
_cell.angle_beta   90.00
_cell.angle_gamma   90.00
#
_symmetry.space_group_name_H-M   'P 1'
#
loop_
_entity.id
_entity.type
_entity.pdbx_description
1 polymer ?
#
loop_
_entity_poly.entity_id
_entity_poly.type
_entity_poly.pdbx_seq_one_letter_code
_entity_poly.pdbx_strand_id
1 'polypeptide(L)'
;MIGFWIAAALLAASAAILMVRGGRAAALGADRDPAVSVYRRALAEIDDMAERDLIAPDERRATRAEAARRLLVAADRQVQPPTRRLGQSGLLAVAAAGPFLAVLIYGAMGSPDAPDQPFAGRLARWRASPELDRPAELAAALRSLASEHPGDAEPLRRLASLDLALGDADGAAHALRKAITIAPDRADLLAPLGELVVLKAQGVVGPEADALFRRALRGDAGSPTARYYLARARIARGDGAGGLALWRDLLGALATGDPRRPMLEADIAAVERTGHLADAAPPISSAAASEAIRGMVDGLAQRLETRPDDPAGWVRLVRAYAVLGESDKQAAAAARARRLYRGDPAVQRALAAAQRPAPS
;
A
#
# COMPACT_ATOMS: atom_id res chain seq x y z
N MET A 1 8.67 0.41 -28.67
CA MET A 1 7.24 0.12 -28.45
C MET A 1 6.61 -0.87 -29.45
N ILE A 2 6.94 -0.83 -30.75
CA ILE A 2 6.39 -1.74 -31.78
C ILE A 2 6.68 -3.24 -31.51
N GLY A 3 7.86 -3.56 -30.98
CA GLY A 3 8.23 -4.96 -30.68
C GLY A 3 7.32 -5.65 -29.64
N PHE A 4 6.81 -4.91 -28.66
CA PHE A 4 5.87 -5.46 -27.67
C PHE A 4 4.54 -5.85 -28.32
N TRP A 5 3.99 -5.00 -29.17
CA TRP A 5 2.72 -5.26 -29.87
C TRP A 5 2.85 -6.42 -30.86
N ILE A 6 3.99 -6.55 -31.56
CA ILE A 6 4.27 -7.70 -32.43
C ILE A 6 4.34 -9.00 -31.60
N ALA A 7 5.05 -8.99 -30.47
CA ALA A 7 5.15 -10.16 -29.60
C ALA A 7 3.79 -10.58 -29.01
N ALA A 8 2.97 -9.61 -28.56
CA ALA A 8 1.63 -9.86 -28.05
C ALA A 8 0.70 -10.44 -29.13
N ALA A 9 0.75 -9.91 -30.36
CA ALA A 9 -0.04 -10.42 -31.48
C ALA A 9 0.38 -11.85 -31.89
N LEU A 10 1.69 -12.14 -31.93
CA LEU A 10 2.20 -13.47 -32.21
C LEU A 10 1.79 -14.48 -31.13
N LEU A 11 1.85 -14.08 -29.86
CA LEU A 11 1.46 -14.93 -28.74
C LEU A 11 -0.05 -15.23 -28.77
N ALA A 12 -0.89 -14.24 -29.02
CA ALA A 12 -2.33 -14.42 -29.19
C ALA A 12 -2.67 -15.33 -30.39
N ALA A 13 -1.99 -15.15 -31.52
CA ALA A 13 -2.16 -16.00 -32.71
C ALA A 13 -1.75 -17.45 -32.42
N SER A 14 -0.63 -17.66 -31.72
CA SER A 14 -0.17 -19.00 -31.34
C SER A 14 -1.12 -19.71 -30.39
N ALA A 15 -1.68 -18.99 -29.39
CA ALA A 15 -2.70 -19.51 -28.49
C ALA A 15 -3.99 -19.89 -29.23
N ALA A 16 -4.44 -19.06 -30.18
CA ALA A 16 -5.60 -19.35 -31.01
C ALA A 16 -5.38 -20.60 -31.88
N ILE A 17 -4.19 -20.76 -32.48
CA ILE A 17 -3.81 -21.95 -33.26
C ILE A 17 -3.82 -23.20 -32.38
N LEU A 18 -3.26 -23.13 -31.16
CA LEU A 18 -3.24 -24.24 -30.22
C LEU A 18 -4.65 -24.64 -29.76
N MET A 19 -5.52 -23.67 -29.45
CA MET A 19 -6.92 -23.94 -29.10
C MET A 19 -7.69 -24.61 -30.24
N VAL A 20 -7.50 -24.14 -31.48
CA VAL A 20 -8.15 -24.74 -32.67
C VAL A 20 -7.63 -26.16 -32.92
N ARG A 21 -6.32 -26.40 -32.74
CA ARG A 21 -5.72 -27.73 -32.87
C ARG A 21 -6.17 -28.69 -31.77
N GLY A 22 -6.20 -28.24 -30.51
CA GLY A 22 -6.70 -29.01 -29.37
C GLY A 22 -8.19 -29.36 -29.51
N GLY A 23 -9.00 -28.41 -29.96
CA GLY A 23 -10.42 -28.64 -30.28
C GLY A 23 -10.63 -29.65 -31.41
N ARG A 24 -9.75 -29.67 -32.43
CA ARG A 24 -9.77 -30.68 -33.51
C ARG A 24 -9.41 -32.08 -33.02
N ALA A 25 -8.37 -32.19 -32.20
CA ALA A 25 -7.95 -33.48 -31.62
C ALA A 25 -9.04 -34.05 -30.69
N ALA A 26 -9.68 -33.20 -29.89
CA ALA A 26 -10.81 -33.59 -29.05
C ALA A 26 -12.05 -33.98 -29.88
N ALA A 27 -12.34 -33.26 -30.97
CA ALA A 27 -13.49 -33.56 -31.84
C ALA A 27 -13.36 -34.88 -32.60
N LEU A 28 -12.14 -35.30 -32.96
CA LEU A 28 -11.88 -36.59 -33.62
C LEU A 28 -11.99 -37.79 -32.66
N GLY A 29 -11.84 -37.57 -31.35
CA GLY A 29 -12.02 -38.59 -30.31
C GLY A 29 -13.42 -38.64 -29.70
N ALA A 30 -14.26 -37.63 -29.94
CA ALA A 30 -15.59 -37.46 -29.32
C ALA A 30 -16.69 -38.36 -29.92
N ASP A 31 -16.41 -39.12 -30.97
CA ASP A 31 -17.39 -39.95 -31.69
C ASP A 31 -17.63 -41.33 -31.02
N ARG A 32 -16.90 -41.65 -29.95
CA ARG A 32 -17.10 -42.86 -29.14
C ARG A 32 -17.30 -42.46 -27.69
N ASP A 33 -18.37 -42.95 -27.04
CA ASP A 33 -18.60 -42.74 -25.62
C ASP A 33 -17.36 -43.23 -24.83
N PRO A 34 -16.67 -42.35 -24.07
CA PRO A 34 -15.51 -42.72 -23.28
C PRO A 34 -15.77 -43.94 -22.37
N ALA A 35 -17.02 -44.14 -21.94
CA ALA A 35 -17.45 -45.27 -21.12
C ALA A 35 -17.19 -46.64 -21.78
N VAL A 36 -17.25 -46.75 -23.12
CA VAL A 36 -16.98 -48.00 -23.85
C VAL A 36 -15.54 -48.46 -23.63
N SER A 37 -14.59 -47.53 -23.61
CA SER A 37 -13.17 -47.85 -23.37
C SER A 37 -12.92 -48.29 -21.92
N VAL A 38 -13.64 -47.68 -20.97
CA VAL A 38 -13.58 -48.01 -19.54
C VAL A 38 -14.13 -49.42 -19.29
N TYR A 39 -15.30 -49.76 -19.84
CA TYR A 39 -15.89 -51.08 -19.64
C TYR A 39 -15.15 -52.21 -20.37
N ARG A 40 -14.53 -51.95 -21.53
CA ARG A 40 -13.61 -52.93 -22.15
C ARG A 40 -12.40 -53.21 -21.26
N ARG A 41 -11.83 -52.17 -20.66
CA ARG A 41 -10.71 -52.32 -19.72
C ARG A 41 -11.13 -53.12 -18.48
N ALA A 42 -12.30 -52.84 -17.93
CA ALA A 42 -12.84 -53.57 -16.79
C ALA A 42 -13.02 -55.08 -17.08
N LEU A 43 -13.46 -55.45 -18.29
CA LEU A 43 -13.57 -56.87 -18.69
C LEU A 43 -12.21 -57.57 -18.74
N ALA A 44 -11.18 -56.90 -19.26
CA ALA A 44 -9.82 -57.44 -19.33
C ALA A 44 -9.19 -57.58 -17.94
N GLU A 45 -9.48 -56.63 -17.03
CA GLU A 45 -9.01 -56.68 -15.65
C GLU A 45 -9.67 -57.82 -14.85
N ILE A 46 -10.97 -58.07 -15.07
CA ILE A 46 -11.67 -59.23 -14.49
C ILE A 46 -11.08 -60.55 -15.00
N ASP A 47 -10.66 -60.61 -16.28
CA ASP A 47 -10.01 -61.80 -16.83
C ASP A 47 -8.62 -62.03 -16.23
N ASP A 48 -7.79 -60.99 -16.10
CA ASP A 48 -6.47 -61.08 -15.46
C ASP A 48 -6.57 -61.47 -13.99
N MET A 49 -7.54 -60.93 -13.24
CA MET A 49 -7.78 -61.33 -11.85
C MET A 49 -8.17 -62.81 -11.74
N ALA A 50 -8.94 -63.32 -12.71
CA ALA A 50 -9.34 -64.73 -12.73
C ALA A 50 -8.18 -65.67 -13.13
N GLU A 51 -7.27 -65.23 -14.00
CA GLU A 51 -6.05 -65.99 -14.33
C GLU A 51 -5.08 -66.09 -13.14
N ARG A 52 -5.17 -65.15 -12.20
CA ARG A 52 -4.37 -65.11 -10.96
C ARG A 52 -5.08 -65.77 -9.77
N ASP A 53 -6.18 -66.48 -9.99
CA ASP A 53 -7.03 -67.11 -8.96
C ASP A 53 -7.52 -66.15 -7.87
N LEU A 54 -7.64 -64.85 -8.17
CA LEU A 54 -8.06 -63.81 -7.22
C LEU A 54 -9.58 -63.66 -7.11
N ILE A 55 -10.36 -64.36 -7.93
CA ILE A 55 -11.83 -64.29 -7.92
C ILE A 55 -12.43 -65.69 -8.10
N ALA A 56 -13.48 -66.01 -7.35
CA ALA A 56 -14.12 -67.33 -7.44
C ALA A 56 -14.84 -67.51 -8.80
N PRO A 57 -14.94 -68.75 -9.34
CA PRO A 57 -15.52 -68.99 -10.67
C PRO A 57 -16.98 -68.52 -10.82
N ASP A 58 -17.78 -68.61 -9.76
CA ASP A 58 -19.17 -68.14 -9.74
C ASP A 58 -19.25 -66.61 -9.75
N GLU A 59 -18.37 -65.95 -8.99
CA GLU A 59 -18.31 -64.49 -8.85
C GLU A 59 -17.75 -63.82 -10.12
N ARG A 60 -16.80 -64.48 -10.81
CA ARG A 60 -16.30 -64.09 -12.13
C ARG A 60 -17.43 -63.97 -13.14
N ARG A 61 -18.28 -65.01 -13.23
CA ARG A 61 -19.37 -65.08 -14.23
C ARG A 61 -20.37 -63.94 -14.02
N ALA A 62 -20.77 -63.68 -12.77
CA ALA A 62 -21.70 -62.61 -12.44
C ALA A 62 -21.11 -61.21 -12.78
N THR A 63 -19.88 -60.95 -12.35
CA THR A 63 -19.23 -59.64 -12.52
C THR A 63 -18.93 -59.34 -13.99
N ARG A 64 -18.48 -60.36 -14.74
CA ARG A 64 -18.25 -60.25 -16.19
C ARG A 64 -19.56 -60.00 -16.95
N ALA A 65 -20.64 -60.67 -16.58
CA ALA A 65 -21.94 -60.48 -17.23
C ALA A 65 -22.48 -59.05 -17.04
N GLU A 66 -22.34 -58.48 -15.85
CA GLU A 66 -22.75 -57.10 -15.57
C GLU A 66 -21.85 -56.08 -16.30
N ALA A 67 -20.53 -56.28 -16.31
CA ALA A 67 -19.61 -55.42 -17.07
C ALA A 67 -19.88 -55.47 -18.59
N ALA A 68 -20.15 -56.66 -19.13
CA ALA A 68 -20.52 -56.84 -20.54
C ALA A 68 -21.88 -56.20 -20.86
N ARG A 69 -22.88 -56.33 -19.97
CA ARG A 69 -24.17 -55.66 -20.13
C ARG A 69 -24.01 -54.13 -20.14
N ARG A 70 -23.20 -53.57 -19.25
CA ARG A 70 -22.91 -52.12 -19.23
C ARG A 70 -22.14 -51.66 -20.46
N LEU A 71 -21.22 -52.48 -20.95
CA LEU A 71 -20.51 -52.21 -22.20
C LEU A 71 -21.47 -52.14 -23.39
N LEU A 72 -22.44 -53.07 -23.50
CA LEU A 72 -23.45 -53.07 -24.55
C LEU A 72 -24.35 -51.83 -24.46
N VAL A 73 -24.82 -51.49 -23.25
CA VAL A 73 -25.62 -50.26 -23.02
C VAL A 73 -24.84 -49.00 -23.39
N ALA A 74 -23.54 -48.94 -23.07
CA ALA A 74 -22.67 -47.83 -23.45
C ALA A 74 -22.36 -47.81 -24.96
N ALA A 75 -22.29 -48.96 -25.62
CA ALA A 75 -22.05 -49.07 -27.05
C ALA A 75 -23.28 -48.66 -27.88
N ASP A 76 -24.49 -48.92 -27.36
CA ASP A 76 -25.76 -48.53 -28.00
C ASP A 76 -26.12 -47.06 -27.76
N ARG A 77 -25.48 -46.38 -26.80
CA ARG A 77 -25.67 -44.94 -26.57
C ARG A 77 -25.01 -44.13 -27.67
N GLN A 78 -25.83 -43.62 -28.59
CA GLN A 78 -25.40 -42.59 -29.53
C GLN A 78 -25.19 -41.27 -28.78
N VAL A 79 -23.94 -40.78 -28.76
CA VAL A 79 -23.62 -39.45 -28.24
C VAL A 79 -24.15 -38.42 -29.24
N GLN A 80 -25.25 -37.73 -28.90
CA GLN A 80 -25.75 -36.65 -29.74
C GLN A 80 -24.72 -35.52 -29.77
N PRO A 81 -24.23 -35.10 -30.96
CA PRO A 81 -23.33 -33.97 -31.04
C PRO A 81 -24.09 -32.69 -30.60
N PRO A 82 -23.44 -31.77 -29.88
CA PRO A 82 -24.09 -30.52 -29.49
C PRO A 82 -24.59 -29.77 -30.73
N THR A 83 -25.88 -29.38 -30.71
CA THR A 83 -26.65 -28.87 -31.85
C THR A 83 -26.27 -27.45 -32.30
N ARG A 84 -25.45 -26.75 -31.51
CA ARG A 84 -24.88 -25.45 -31.89
C ARG A 84 -23.37 -25.47 -31.73
N ARG A 85 -22.66 -25.88 -32.78
CA ARG A 85 -21.26 -25.52 -32.96
C ARG A 85 -21.22 -24.22 -33.76
N LEU A 86 -20.70 -23.14 -33.19
CA LEU A 86 -20.24 -22.00 -33.98
C LEU A 86 -19.29 -22.57 -35.04
N GLY A 87 -19.61 -22.38 -36.32
CA GLY A 87 -18.73 -22.81 -37.41
C GLY A 87 -17.33 -22.22 -37.25
N GLN A 88 -16.32 -22.81 -37.88
CA GLN A 88 -14.93 -22.32 -37.79
C GLN A 88 -14.82 -20.80 -38.07
N SER A 89 -15.66 -20.28 -38.97
CA SER A 89 -15.79 -18.85 -39.26
C SER A 89 -16.30 -18.03 -38.07
N GLY A 90 -17.29 -18.51 -37.32
CA GLY A 90 -17.82 -17.84 -36.13
C GLY A 90 -16.82 -17.82 -34.97
N LEU A 91 -16.05 -18.89 -34.80
CA LEU A 91 -15.01 -18.97 -33.77
C LEU A 91 -13.82 -18.05 -34.09
N LEU A 92 -13.42 -17.98 -35.38
CA LEU A 92 -12.42 -17.03 -35.86
C LEU A 92 -12.91 -15.58 -35.75
N ALA A 93 -14.19 -15.31 -36.03
CA ALA A 93 -14.77 -13.98 -35.90
C ALA A 93 -14.76 -13.48 -34.45
N VAL A 94 -15.13 -14.32 -33.49
CA VAL A 94 -15.09 -13.99 -32.05
C VAL A 94 -13.65 -13.78 -31.58
N ALA A 95 -12.71 -14.64 -32.02
CA ALA A 95 -11.30 -14.51 -31.67
C ALA A 95 -10.67 -13.22 -32.25
N ALA A 96 -11.10 -12.78 -33.43
CA ALA A 96 -10.63 -11.54 -34.05
C ALA A 96 -11.33 -10.29 -33.49
N ALA A 97 -12.59 -10.40 -33.06
CA ALA A 97 -13.37 -9.29 -32.55
C ALA A 97 -12.79 -8.71 -31.24
N GLY A 98 -12.28 -9.56 -30.35
CA GLY A 98 -11.70 -9.11 -29.07
C GLY A 98 -10.53 -8.12 -29.23
N PRO A 99 -9.46 -8.48 -29.97
CA PRO A 99 -8.35 -7.58 -30.24
C PRO A 99 -8.76 -6.31 -30.99
N PHE A 100 -9.67 -6.42 -31.96
CA PHE A 100 -10.18 -5.26 -32.70
C PHE A 100 -10.91 -4.29 -31.78
N LEU A 101 -11.79 -4.81 -30.92
CA LEU A 101 -12.52 -4.02 -29.94
C LEU A 101 -11.56 -3.35 -28.94
N ALA A 102 -10.51 -4.05 -28.51
CA ALA A 102 -9.48 -3.50 -27.64
C ALA A 102 -8.70 -2.34 -28.30
N VAL A 103 -8.32 -2.49 -29.58
CA VAL A 103 -7.68 -1.41 -30.35
C VAL A 103 -8.62 -0.22 -30.55
N LEU A 104 -9.90 -0.47 -30.83
CA LEU A 104 -10.93 0.58 -30.97
C LEU A 104 -11.12 1.36 -29.67
N ILE A 105 -11.22 0.65 -28.54
CA ILE A 105 -11.33 1.23 -27.20
C ILE A 105 -10.09 2.04 -26.85
N TYR A 106 -8.89 1.50 -27.11
CA TYR A 106 -7.64 2.23 -26.88
C TYR A 106 -7.49 3.45 -27.78
N GLY A 107 -7.92 3.38 -29.05
CA GLY A 107 -7.91 4.53 -29.95
C GLY A 107 -8.90 5.62 -29.53
N ALA A 108 -10.07 5.24 -28.98
CA ALA A 108 -11.10 6.18 -28.57
C ALA A 108 -10.85 6.82 -27.19
N MET A 109 -10.29 6.08 -26.23
CA MET A 109 -10.07 6.55 -24.84
C MET A 109 -8.60 6.71 -24.44
N GLY A 110 -7.69 6.04 -25.15
CA GLY A 110 -6.26 6.08 -24.86
C GLY A 110 -5.58 7.30 -25.45
N SER A 111 -4.27 7.35 -25.28
CA SER A 111 -3.39 8.38 -25.83
C SER A 111 -2.31 7.72 -26.69
N PRO A 112 -2.67 7.26 -27.91
CA PRO A 112 -1.74 6.54 -28.80
C PRO A 112 -0.51 7.37 -29.18
N ASP A 113 -0.67 8.70 -29.21
CA ASP A 113 0.41 9.65 -29.53
C ASP A 113 1.21 10.10 -28.29
N ALA A 114 0.90 9.61 -27.09
CA ALA A 114 1.65 9.97 -25.91
C ALA A 114 3.09 9.47 -26.04
N PRO A 115 4.10 10.35 -25.92
CA PRO A 115 5.49 9.93 -25.97
C PRO A 115 5.83 9.04 -24.76
N ASP A 116 6.77 8.12 -24.97
CA ASP A 116 7.32 7.28 -23.90
C ASP A 116 7.82 8.17 -22.74
N GLN A 117 7.39 7.87 -21.52
CA GLN A 117 7.84 8.57 -20.32
C GLN A 117 8.78 7.69 -19.50
N PRO A 118 10.07 7.53 -19.85
CA PRO A 118 10.99 6.69 -19.08
C PRO A 118 11.16 7.21 -17.66
N PHE A 119 11.36 6.31 -16.69
CA PHE A 119 11.48 6.68 -15.28
C PHE A 119 12.57 7.73 -15.04
N ALA A 120 13.74 7.59 -15.68
CA ALA A 120 14.83 8.55 -15.59
C ALA A 120 14.41 9.97 -16.02
N GLY A 121 13.63 10.10 -17.11
CA GLY A 121 13.11 11.38 -17.59
C GLY A 121 12.04 11.98 -16.68
N ARG A 122 11.23 11.14 -16.02
CA ARG A 122 10.28 11.60 -14.99
C ARG A 122 11.00 12.09 -13.74
N LEU A 123 11.99 11.32 -13.27
CA LEU A 123 12.79 11.64 -12.09
C LEU A 123 13.57 12.96 -12.24
N ALA A 124 14.12 13.24 -13.43
CA ALA A 124 14.76 14.51 -13.71
C ALA A 124 13.80 15.69 -13.59
N ARG A 125 12.54 15.55 -14.05
CA ARG A 125 11.50 16.57 -13.89
C ARG A 125 11.12 16.77 -12.42
N TRP A 126 10.92 15.69 -11.67
CA TRP A 126 10.58 15.76 -10.24
C TRP A 126 11.65 16.45 -9.40
N ARG A 127 12.92 16.29 -9.78
CA ARG A 127 14.05 16.99 -9.14
C ARG A 127 14.11 18.47 -9.49
N ALA A 128 13.84 18.81 -10.74
CA ALA A 128 13.85 20.20 -11.20
C ALA A 128 12.69 21.01 -10.60
N SER A 129 11.52 20.38 -10.43
CA SER A 129 10.33 20.98 -9.84
C SER A 129 9.71 20.05 -8.81
N PRO A 130 10.21 20.05 -7.56
CA PRO A 130 9.64 19.24 -6.49
C PRO A 130 8.26 19.81 -6.09
N GLU A 131 7.19 19.13 -6.49
CA GLU A 131 5.83 19.53 -6.12
C GLU A 131 5.41 18.85 -4.81
N LEU A 132 5.00 19.63 -3.81
CA LEU A 132 4.64 19.14 -2.46
C LEU A 132 3.36 18.27 -2.44
N ASP A 133 2.53 18.35 -3.48
CA ASP A 133 1.28 17.60 -3.64
C ASP A 133 1.49 16.19 -4.25
N ARG A 134 2.73 15.86 -4.65
CA ARG A 134 3.10 14.53 -5.15
C ARG A 134 4.17 13.88 -4.28
N PRO A 135 3.81 13.42 -3.07
CA PRO A 135 4.78 12.90 -2.10
C PRO A 135 5.58 11.70 -2.61
N ALA A 136 4.98 10.83 -3.43
CA ALA A 136 5.68 9.70 -4.03
C ALA A 136 6.81 10.13 -4.98
N GLU A 137 6.62 11.22 -5.72
CA GLU A 137 7.61 11.78 -6.64
C GLU A 137 8.78 12.42 -5.87
N LEU A 138 8.45 13.18 -4.82
CA LEU A 138 9.44 13.74 -3.91
C LEU A 138 10.27 12.66 -3.20
N ALA A 139 9.62 11.59 -2.72
CA ALA A 139 10.31 10.45 -2.12
C ALA A 139 11.27 9.78 -3.11
N ALA A 140 10.85 9.60 -4.37
CA ALA A 140 11.72 9.07 -5.42
C ALA A 140 12.92 9.99 -5.70
N ALA A 141 12.70 11.31 -5.76
CA ALA A 141 13.77 12.29 -5.92
C ALA A 141 14.80 12.23 -4.77
N LEU A 142 14.33 12.17 -3.52
CA LEU A 142 15.18 12.05 -2.32
C LEU A 142 15.97 10.74 -2.28
N ARG A 143 15.34 9.61 -2.63
CA ARG A 143 16.04 8.30 -2.72
C ARG A 143 17.14 8.32 -3.78
N SER A 144 16.89 8.98 -4.90
CA SER A 144 17.90 9.12 -5.94
C SER A 144 19.05 10.02 -5.50
N LEU A 145 18.76 11.15 -4.82
CA LEU A 145 19.80 12.01 -4.23
C LEU A 145 20.66 11.25 -3.19
N ALA A 146 20.03 10.45 -2.34
CA ALA A 146 20.73 9.60 -1.39
C ALA A 146 21.63 8.54 -2.06
N SER A 147 21.30 8.14 -3.30
CA SER A 147 22.07 7.16 -4.05
C SER A 147 23.25 7.80 -4.78
N GLU A 148 23.09 9.02 -5.28
CA GLU A 148 24.16 9.81 -5.91
C GLU A 148 25.16 10.36 -4.87
N HIS A 149 24.68 10.67 -3.67
CA HIS A 149 25.48 11.17 -2.56
C HIS A 149 25.43 10.19 -1.37
N PRO A 150 26.09 9.01 -1.47
CA PRO A 150 26.00 7.97 -0.44
C PRO A 150 26.62 8.37 0.91
N GLY A 151 27.45 9.42 0.94
CA GLY A 151 28.02 9.99 2.16
C GLY A 151 27.20 11.13 2.78
N ASP A 152 26.06 11.50 2.18
CA ASP A 152 25.18 12.53 2.71
C ASP A 152 23.95 11.91 3.39
N ALA A 153 23.82 12.15 4.69
CA ALA A 153 22.69 11.69 5.48
C ALA A 153 21.43 12.54 5.28
N GLU A 154 21.55 13.75 4.72
CA GLU A 154 20.48 14.74 4.64
C GLU A 154 19.31 14.31 3.73
N PRO A 155 19.51 13.73 2.53
CA PRO A 155 18.42 13.23 1.71
C PRO A 155 17.62 12.12 2.41
N LEU A 156 18.30 11.24 3.16
CA LEU A 156 17.66 10.18 3.93
C LEU A 156 16.90 10.72 5.14
N ARG A 157 17.42 11.74 5.82
CA ARG A 157 16.71 12.43 6.91
C ARG A 157 15.41 13.06 6.41
N ARG A 158 15.46 13.76 5.28
CA ARG A 158 14.28 14.37 4.65
C ARG A 158 13.28 13.33 4.18
N LEU A 159 13.76 12.22 3.61
CA LEU A 159 12.92 11.09 3.22
C LEU A 159 12.19 10.54 4.45
N ALA A 160 12.87 10.36 5.57
CA ALA A 160 12.24 9.90 6.80
C ALA A 160 11.16 10.87 7.31
N SER A 161 11.43 12.18 7.28
CA SER A 161 10.41 13.18 7.65
C SER A 161 9.19 13.14 6.72
N LEU A 162 9.40 12.90 5.42
CA LEU A 162 8.32 12.73 4.45
C LEU A 162 7.53 11.45 4.71
N ASP A 163 8.21 10.31 4.90
CA ASP A 163 7.58 9.02 5.18
C ASP A 163 6.74 9.10 6.47
N LEU A 164 7.24 9.76 7.53
CA LEU A 164 6.45 10.05 8.74
C LEU A 164 5.21 10.89 8.46
N ALA A 165 5.33 11.93 7.65
CA ALA A 165 4.19 12.77 7.27
C ALA A 165 3.13 12.00 6.45
N LEU A 166 3.53 10.90 5.80
CA LEU A 166 2.65 9.99 5.05
C LEU A 166 2.12 8.83 5.90
N GLY A 167 2.49 8.76 7.19
CA GLY A 167 2.14 7.65 8.07
C GLY A 167 2.98 6.38 7.86
N ASP A 168 4.00 6.41 7.01
CA ASP A 168 4.91 5.29 6.78
C ASP A 168 6.06 5.28 7.80
N ALA A 169 5.74 4.84 9.02
CA ALA A 169 6.72 4.71 10.10
C ALA A 169 7.83 3.67 9.80
N ASP A 170 7.54 2.67 8.98
CA ASP A 170 8.52 1.64 8.58
C ASP A 170 9.55 2.20 7.60
N GLY A 171 9.07 2.90 6.56
CA GLY A 171 9.91 3.62 5.60
C GLY A 171 10.81 4.64 6.29
N ALA A 172 10.23 5.42 7.22
CA ALA A 172 10.98 6.39 8.01
C ALA A 172 12.07 5.74 8.87
N ALA A 173 11.75 4.65 9.58
CA ALA A 173 12.73 3.94 10.39
C ALA A 173 13.87 3.36 9.54
N HIS A 174 13.57 2.84 8.34
CA HIS A 174 14.58 2.34 7.41
C HIS A 174 15.49 3.48 6.91
N ALA A 175 14.92 4.61 6.50
CA ALA A 175 15.67 5.78 6.06
C ALA A 175 16.58 6.35 7.17
N LEU A 176 16.07 6.48 8.40
CA LEU A 176 16.85 6.95 9.55
C LEU A 176 17.99 6.00 9.90
N ARG A 177 17.77 4.68 9.91
CA ARG A 177 18.85 3.71 10.18
C ARG A 177 19.96 3.84 9.16
N LYS A 178 19.62 3.96 7.87
CA LYS A 178 20.61 4.20 6.82
C LYS A 178 21.33 5.54 7.02
N ALA A 179 20.61 6.61 7.37
CA ALA A 179 21.22 7.91 7.68
C ALA A 179 22.20 7.84 8.87
N ILE A 180 21.88 7.06 9.91
CA ILE A 180 22.73 6.86 11.09
C ILE A 180 23.99 6.06 10.74
N THR A 181 23.96 5.16 9.76
CA THR A 181 25.19 4.52 9.28
C THR A 181 26.17 5.49 8.64
N ILE A 182 25.68 6.62 8.10
CA ILE A 182 26.48 7.67 7.47
C ILE A 182 26.94 8.70 8.51
N ALA A 183 26.04 9.12 9.40
CA ALA A 183 26.28 10.13 10.43
C ALA A 183 25.82 9.62 11.82
N PRO A 184 26.64 8.84 12.53
CA PRO A 184 26.21 8.07 13.71
C PRO A 184 25.88 8.91 14.94
N ASP A 185 26.44 10.12 15.08
CA ASP A 185 26.30 10.93 16.29
C ASP A 185 25.32 12.11 16.13
N ARG A 186 24.60 12.16 15.01
CA ARG A 186 23.60 13.20 14.74
C ARG A 186 22.34 12.99 15.56
N ALA A 187 22.12 13.87 16.54
CA ALA A 187 20.97 13.83 17.43
C ALA A 187 19.62 13.91 16.70
N ASP A 188 19.56 14.66 15.60
CA ASP A 188 18.38 14.83 14.75
C ASP A 188 18.03 13.59 13.91
N LEU A 189 18.88 12.56 13.89
CA LEU A 189 18.58 11.23 13.34
C LEU A 189 18.24 10.23 14.45
N LEU A 190 18.98 10.30 15.56
CA LEU A 190 18.88 9.38 16.69
C LEU A 190 17.57 9.55 17.46
N ALA A 191 17.16 10.79 17.76
CA ALA A 191 15.96 11.04 18.56
C ALA A 191 14.66 10.63 17.84
N PRO A 192 14.45 10.94 16.54
CA PRO A 192 13.29 10.46 15.80
C PRO A 192 13.25 8.93 15.66
N LEU A 193 14.41 8.28 15.48
CA LEU A 193 14.46 6.81 15.43
C LEU A 193 14.10 6.21 16.80
N GLY A 194 14.62 6.78 17.88
CA GLY A 194 14.28 6.35 19.24
C GLY A 194 12.77 6.46 19.51
N GLU A 195 12.17 7.57 19.11
CA GLU A 195 10.73 7.80 19.25
C GLU A 195 9.91 6.78 18.43
N LEU A 196 10.31 6.47 17.20
CA LEU A 196 9.69 5.43 16.38
C LEU A 196 9.80 4.03 17.00
N VAL A 197 10.95 3.69 17.59
CA VAL A 197 11.15 2.42 18.30
C VAL A 197 10.20 2.34 19.50
N VAL A 198 10.06 3.43 20.26
CA VAL A 198 9.12 3.51 21.39
C VAL A 198 7.68 3.38 20.91
N LEU A 199 7.30 4.05 19.82
CA LEU A 199 5.95 3.95 19.25
C LEU A 199 5.60 2.50 18.86
N LYS A 200 6.53 1.79 18.21
CA LYS A 200 6.36 0.37 17.87
C LYS A 200 6.27 -0.54 19.10
N ALA A 201 6.95 -0.16 20.18
CA ALA A 201 6.86 -0.81 21.47
C ALA A 201 5.68 -0.32 22.34
N GLN A 202 4.67 0.32 21.74
CA GLN A 202 3.47 0.82 22.40
C GLN A 202 3.76 1.78 23.57
N GLY A 203 4.83 2.58 23.42
CA GLY A 203 5.25 3.57 24.39
C GLY A 203 6.26 3.08 25.44
N VAL A 204 6.64 1.79 25.41
CA VAL A 204 7.70 1.25 26.27
C VAL A 204 9.08 1.66 25.77
N VAL A 205 9.88 2.25 26.67
CA VAL A 205 11.28 2.62 26.37
C VAL A 205 12.20 1.43 26.65
N GLY A 206 12.38 0.60 25.63
CA GLY A 206 13.30 -0.55 25.67
C GLY A 206 14.80 -0.17 25.57
N PRO A 207 15.71 -1.16 25.67
CA PRO A 207 17.16 -0.91 25.65
C PRO A 207 17.68 -0.20 24.38
N GLU A 208 17.13 -0.52 23.21
CA GLU A 208 17.49 0.13 21.94
C GLU A 208 17.14 1.62 21.97
N ALA A 209 15.90 1.96 22.32
CA ALA A 209 15.44 3.34 22.40
C ALA A 209 16.22 4.14 23.44
N ASP A 210 16.45 3.57 24.61
CA ASP A 210 17.23 4.19 25.69
C ASP A 210 18.68 4.49 25.24
N ALA A 211 19.32 3.56 24.51
CA ALA A 211 20.64 3.79 23.91
C ALA A 211 20.61 4.89 22.85
N LEU A 212 19.60 4.94 21.98
CA LEU A 212 19.43 5.99 20.97
C LEU A 212 19.28 7.38 21.61
N PHE A 213 18.44 7.51 22.64
CA PHE A 213 18.25 8.80 23.33
C PHE A 213 19.50 9.24 24.10
N ARG A 214 20.20 8.33 24.78
CA ARG A 214 21.47 8.65 25.44
C ARG A 214 22.55 9.09 24.43
N ARG A 215 22.57 8.51 23.23
CA ARG A 215 23.44 8.96 22.14
C ARG A 215 23.01 10.33 21.62
N ALA A 216 21.72 10.55 21.42
CA ALA A 216 21.18 11.83 20.97
C ALA A 216 21.58 12.97 21.92
N LEU A 217 21.51 12.74 23.23
CA LEU A 217 21.93 13.74 24.23
C LEU A 217 23.41 14.08 24.24
N ARG A 218 24.29 13.22 23.69
CA ARG A 218 25.71 13.57 23.52
C ARG A 218 25.94 14.55 22.39
N GLY A 219 25.14 14.45 21.32
CA GLY A 219 25.19 15.39 20.20
C GLY A 219 24.39 16.68 20.46
N ASP A 220 23.25 16.56 21.14
CA ASP A 220 22.39 17.67 21.54
C ASP A 220 21.85 17.45 22.96
N ALA A 221 22.53 18.03 23.94
CA ALA A 221 22.11 17.96 25.34
C ALA A 221 20.75 18.62 25.60
N GLY A 222 20.30 19.51 24.70
CA GLY A 222 19.02 20.20 24.77
C GLY A 222 17.85 19.42 24.18
N SER A 223 18.09 18.26 23.55
CA SER A 223 17.07 17.52 22.78
C SER A 223 15.81 17.22 23.63
N PRO A 224 14.67 17.89 23.37
CA PRO A 224 13.47 17.72 24.18
C PRO A 224 12.91 16.30 24.10
N THR A 225 12.95 15.70 22.91
CA THR A 225 12.49 14.32 22.68
C THR A 225 13.29 13.33 23.51
N ALA A 226 14.62 13.42 23.48
CA ALA A 226 15.47 12.49 24.23
C ALA A 226 15.31 12.65 25.75
N ARG A 227 15.26 13.89 26.25
CA ARG A 227 15.02 14.17 27.69
C ARG A 227 13.65 13.64 28.14
N TYR A 228 12.62 13.84 27.33
CA TYR A 228 11.26 13.36 27.61
C TYR A 228 11.22 11.84 27.76
N TYR A 229 11.74 11.08 26.79
CA TYR A 229 11.67 9.62 26.84
C TYR A 229 12.58 8.99 27.89
N LEU A 230 13.75 9.57 28.18
CA LEU A 230 14.60 9.07 29.27
C LEU A 230 13.98 9.29 30.64
N ALA A 231 13.23 10.39 30.83
CA ALA A 231 12.43 10.61 32.02
C ALA A 231 11.26 9.59 32.12
N ARG A 232 10.53 9.33 31.03
CA ARG A 232 9.54 8.23 30.98
C ARG A 232 10.12 6.90 31.39
N ALA A 233 11.32 6.57 30.89
CA ALA A 233 12.00 5.33 31.21
C ALA A 233 12.35 5.23 32.71
N ARG A 234 12.69 6.35 33.38
CA ARG A 234 12.90 6.37 34.84
C ARG A 234 11.61 6.11 35.60
N ILE A 235 10.52 6.77 35.20
CA ILE A 235 9.20 6.60 35.83
C ILE A 235 8.74 5.15 35.69
N ALA A 236 8.86 4.56 34.51
CA ALA A 236 8.49 3.17 34.25
C ALA A 236 9.31 2.16 35.09
N ARG A 237 10.53 2.51 35.52
CA ARG A 237 11.37 1.68 36.40
C ARG A 237 11.12 1.95 37.90
N GLY A 238 10.13 2.77 38.25
CA GLY A 238 9.79 3.12 39.63
C GLY A 238 10.52 4.35 40.19
N ASP A 239 11.44 4.96 39.43
CA ASP A 239 12.06 6.24 39.82
C ASP A 239 11.16 7.42 39.37
N GLY A 240 9.98 7.50 39.97
CA GLY A 240 9.00 8.55 39.69
C GLY A 240 9.52 9.94 40.06
N ALA A 241 10.21 10.07 41.20
CA ALA A 241 10.76 11.34 41.66
C ALA A 241 11.86 11.87 40.72
N GLY A 242 12.81 11.02 40.32
CA GLY A 242 13.87 11.39 39.39
C GLY A 242 13.36 11.66 37.98
N GLY A 243 12.35 10.93 37.52
CA GLY A 243 11.68 11.19 36.26
C GLY A 243 10.90 12.52 36.24
N LEU A 244 10.12 12.80 37.28
CA LEU A 244 9.40 14.07 37.45
C LEU A 244 10.37 15.26 37.52
N ALA A 245 11.51 15.11 38.19
CA ALA A 245 12.54 16.15 38.24
C ALA A 245 13.06 16.49 36.83
N LEU A 246 13.34 15.47 36.00
CA LEU A 246 13.78 15.68 34.61
C LEU A 246 12.70 16.34 33.74
N TRP A 247 11.44 15.97 33.93
CA TRP A 247 10.33 16.58 33.18
C TRP A 247 10.07 18.03 33.57
N ARG A 248 10.15 18.38 34.85
CA ARG A 248 10.04 19.77 35.30
C ARG A 248 11.20 20.63 34.79
N ASP A 249 12.42 20.09 34.79
CA ASP A 249 13.58 20.73 34.18
C ASP A 249 13.39 20.95 32.67
N LEU A 250 12.92 19.92 31.94
CA LEU A 250 12.58 20.04 30.53
C LEU A 250 11.50 21.12 30.30
N LEU A 251 10.43 21.13 31.11
CA LEU A 251 9.35 22.11 31.00
C LEU A 251 9.85 23.55 31.23
N GLY A 252 10.81 23.73 32.14
CA GLY A 252 11.48 25.01 32.37
C GLY A 252 12.37 25.45 31.20
N ALA A 253 12.98 24.50 30.49
CA ALA A 253 13.84 24.78 29.34
C ALA A 253 13.06 25.06 28.03
N LEU A 254 11.82 24.57 27.90
CA LEU A 254 10.96 24.89 26.76
C LEU A 254 10.58 26.38 26.77
N ALA A 255 10.42 26.99 25.59
CA ALA A 255 9.87 28.34 25.49
C ALA A 255 8.41 28.37 25.96
N THR A 256 7.91 29.51 26.46
CA THR A 256 6.53 29.62 27.00
C THR A 256 5.43 29.25 25.99
N GLY A 257 5.66 29.51 24.70
CA GLY A 257 4.74 29.15 23.62
C GLY A 257 5.06 27.82 22.93
N ASP A 258 5.94 26.97 23.48
CA ASP A 258 6.28 25.70 22.86
C ASP A 258 5.07 24.75 22.88
N PRO A 259 4.65 24.20 21.72
CA PRO A 259 3.47 23.35 21.62
C PRO A 259 3.56 22.03 22.41
N ARG A 260 4.75 21.65 22.88
CA ARG A 260 4.96 20.44 23.68
C ARG A 260 4.66 20.64 25.16
N ARG A 261 4.61 21.88 25.66
CA ARG A 261 4.38 22.16 27.10
C ARG A 261 3.08 21.56 27.62
N PRO A 262 1.90 21.74 26.98
CA PRO A 262 0.65 21.25 27.54
C PRO A 262 0.63 19.73 27.70
N MET A 263 1.24 19.03 26.74
CA MET A 263 1.38 17.58 26.79
C MET A 263 2.28 17.15 27.96
N LEU A 264 3.43 17.80 28.13
CA LEU A 264 4.36 17.53 29.21
C LEU A 264 3.76 17.85 30.60
N GLU A 265 3.02 18.94 30.71
CA GLU A 265 2.29 19.32 31.93
C GLU A 265 1.23 18.28 32.31
N ALA A 266 0.49 17.76 31.32
CA ALA A 266 -0.50 16.70 31.54
C ALA A 266 0.15 15.39 32.02
N ASP A 267 1.29 15.02 31.43
CA ASP A 267 2.06 13.85 31.82
C ASP A 267 2.62 13.97 33.25
N ILE A 268 3.16 15.13 33.61
CA ILE A 268 3.62 15.44 34.98
C ILE A 268 2.46 15.28 35.97
N ALA A 269 1.33 15.92 35.70
CA ALA A 269 0.14 15.87 36.57
C ALA A 269 -0.42 14.44 36.68
N ALA A 270 -0.34 13.63 35.62
CA ALA A 270 -0.76 12.24 35.65
C ALA A 270 0.09 11.42 36.64
N VAL A 271 1.41 11.50 36.55
CA VAL A 271 2.33 10.76 37.44
C VAL A 271 2.23 11.25 38.88
N GLU A 272 2.06 12.55 39.12
CA GLU A 272 1.87 13.09 40.46
C GLU A 272 0.61 12.53 41.15
N ARG A 273 -0.45 12.28 40.37
CA ARG A 273 -1.73 11.78 40.88
C ARG A 273 -1.76 10.25 41.06
N THR A 274 -1.15 9.49 40.17
CA THR A 274 -1.27 8.01 40.13
C THR A 274 0.02 7.28 40.49
N GLY A 275 1.15 7.96 40.51
CA GLY A 275 2.49 7.37 40.59
C GLY A 275 2.94 6.62 39.33
N HIS A 276 2.10 6.57 38.28
CA HIS A 276 2.33 5.74 37.09
C HIS A 276 1.99 6.51 35.81
N LEU A 277 2.70 6.21 34.73
CA LEU A 277 2.39 6.76 33.42
C LEU A 277 1.55 5.78 32.60
N ALA A 278 0.71 6.30 31.70
CA ALA A 278 0.10 5.48 30.67
C ALA A 278 1.18 4.90 29.74
N ASP A 279 1.01 3.63 29.36
CA ASP A 279 1.93 2.95 28.45
C ASP A 279 1.90 3.62 27.07
N ALA A 280 0.71 3.78 26.50
CA ALA A 280 0.51 4.46 25.23
C ALA A 280 0.33 5.97 25.42
N ALA A 281 1.29 6.76 24.92
CA ALA A 281 1.18 8.21 24.80
C ALA A 281 1.56 8.62 23.37
N PRO A 282 0.91 9.66 22.81
CA PRO A 282 1.31 10.19 21.51
C PRO A 282 2.78 10.64 21.53
N PRO A 283 3.48 10.60 20.39
CA PRO A 283 4.86 11.09 20.29
C PRO A 283 4.96 12.56 20.72
N ILE A 284 5.96 12.94 21.51
CA ILE A 284 6.12 14.34 21.92
C ILE A 284 6.42 15.26 20.73
N SER A 285 7.04 14.72 19.67
CA SER A 285 7.24 15.45 18.43
C SER A 285 5.93 15.78 17.71
N SER A 286 4.86 15.00 17.92
CA SER A 286 3.58 15.20 17.24
C SER A 286 2.91 16.51 17.63
N ALA A 287 3.09 16.97 18.87
CA ALA A 287 2.57 18.26 19.33
C ALA A 287 3.23 19.42 18.58
N ALA A 288 4.55 19.37 18.43
CA ALA A 288 5.31 20.35 17.65
C ALA A 288 4.97 20.31 16.15
N ALA A 289 4.82 19.10 15.59
CA ALA A 289 4.42 18.92 14.19
C ALA A 289 3.02 19.50 13.94
N SER A 290 2.06 19.27 14.84
CA SER A 290 0.69 19.76 14.73
C SER A 290 0.62 21.29 14.74
N GLU A 291 1.40 21.95 15.60
CA GLU A 291 1.49 23.42 15.63
C GLU A 291 2.14 23.99 14.37
N ALA A 292 3.23 23.38 13.89
CA ALA A 292 3.88 23.79 12.66
C ALA A 292 2.94 23.66 11.45
N ILE A 293 2.15 22.59 11.39
CA ILE A 293 1.11 22.40 10.37
C ILE A 293 0.03 23.48 10.52
N ARG A 294 -0.46 23.77 11.74
CA ARG A 294 -1.42 24.86 11.99
C ARG A 294 -0.92 26.20 11.45
N GLY A 295 0.31 26.61 11.77
CA GLY A 295 0.88 27.86 11.24
C GLY A 295 1.00 27.90 9.71
N MET A 296 1.36 26.78 9.06
CA MET A 296 1.38 26.70 7.60
C MET A 296 -0.02 26.81 6.98
N VAL A 297 -1.01 26.18 7.63
CA VAL A 297 -2.41 26.19 7.21
C VAL A 297 -3.03 27.59 7.39
N ASP A 298 -2.74 28.27 8.49
CA ASP A 298 -3.18 29.64 8.74
C ASP A 298 -2.62 30.60 7.68
N GLY A 299 -1.33 30.46 7.33
CA GLY A 299 -0.72 31.23 6.24
C GLY A 299 -1.36 30.93 4.87
N LEU A 300 -1.74 29.67 4.61
CA LEU A 300 -2.50 29.31 3.41
C LEU A 300 -3.90 29.95 3.42
N ALA A 301 -4.59 29.90 4.55
CA ALA A 301 -5.92 30.49 4.72
C ALA A 301 -5.88 32.00 4.43
N GLN A 302 -4.94 32.72 5.04
CA GLN A 302 -4.77 34.17 4.83
C GLN A 302 -4.47 34.51 3.37
N ARG A 303 -3.63 33.72 2.69
CA ARG A 303 -3.38 33.91 1.25
C ARG A 303 -4.64 33.73 0.42
N LEU A 304 -5.45 32.72 0.72
CA LEU A 304 -6.70 32.45 -0.01
C LEU A 304 -7.79 33.50 0.25
N GLU A 305 -7.72 34.22 1.36
CA GLU A 305 -8.57 35.40 1.58
C GLU A 305 -8.21 36.54 0.63
N THR A 306 -6.91 36.78 0.41
CA THR A 306 -6.43 37.87 -0.47
C THR A 306 -6.43 37.50 -1.96
N ARG A 307 -6.21 36.23 -2.29
CA ARG A 307 -6.22 35.68 -3.65
C ARG A 307 -7.16 34.48 -3.70
N PRO A 308 -8.47 34.70 -3.86
CA PRO A 308 -9.46 33.64 -3.82
C PRO A 308 -9.47 32.74 -5.05
N ASP A 309 -8.78 33.13 -6.14
CA ASP A 309 -8.70 32.39 -7.41
C ASP A 309 -7.62 31.30 -7.41
N ASP A 310 -7.70 30.38 -6.43
CA ASP A 310 -6.86 29.17 -6.36
C ASP A 310 -7.73 27.96 -5.94
N PRO A 311 -8.39 27.27 -6.89
CA PRO A 311 -9.27 26.16 -6.57
C PRO A 311 -8.55 25.01 -5.85
N ALA A 312 -7.29 24.74 -6.24
CA ALA A 312 -6.47 23.72 -5.62
C ALA A 312 -6.05 24.10 -4.18
N GLY A 313 -5.77 25.38 -3.95
CA GLY A 313 -5.52 25.95 -2.62
C GLY A 313 -6.68 25.74 -1.66
N TRP A 314 -7.91 26.00 -2.10
CA TRP A 314 -9.10 25.78 -1.28
C TRP A 314 -9.32 24.30 -0.92
N VAL A 315 -9.12 23.38 -1.87
CA VAL A 315 -9.20 21.94 -1.59
C VAL A 315 -8.14 21.51 -0.58
N ARG A 316 -6.90 22.02 -0.71
CA ARG A 316 -5.81 21.75 0.25
C ARG A 316 -6.15 22.28 1.64
N LEU A 317 -6.70 23.49 1.74
CA LEU A 317 -7.08 24.09 3.01
C LEU A 317 -8.13 23.24 3.75
N VAL A 318 -9.17 22.80 3.03
CA VAL A 318 -10.22 21.92 3.59
C VAL A 318 -9.64 20.60 4.07
N ARG A 319 -8.75 19.97 3.29
CA ARG A 319 -8.11 18.72 3.71
C ARG A 319 -7.20 18.92 4.93
N ALA A 320 -6.47 20.02 5.00
CA ALA A 320 -5.56 20.29 6.10
C ALA A 320 -6.31 20.51 7.43
N TYR A 321 -7.42 21.26 7.41
CA TYR A 321 -8.28 21.37 8.59
C TYR A 321 -8.90 20.04 9.01
N ALA A 322 -9.19 19.13 8.06
CA ALA A 322 -9.64 17.78 8.36
C ALA A 322 -8.60 16.99 9.16
N VAL A 323 -7.33 17.03 8.73
CA VAL A 323 -6.21 16.33 9.40
C VAL A 323 -5.96 16.89 10.80
N LEU A 324 -6.12 18.20 10.98
CA LEU A 324 -5.97 18.87 12.27
C LEU A 324 -7.18 18.71 13.20
N GLY A 325 -8.28 18.10 12.73
CA GLY A 325 -9.53 17.97 13.49
C GLY A 325 -10.32 19.29 13.66
N GLU A 326 -9.92 20.36 12.97
CA GLU A 326 -10.54 21.69 13.05
C GLU A 326 -11.83 21.76 12.21
N SER A 327 -12.84 21.01 12.64
CA SER A 327 -14.09 20.75 11.89
C SER A 327 -14.85 22.03 11.53
N ASP A 328 -14.88 23.03 12.42
CA ASP A 328 -15.57 24.31 12.16
C ASP A 328 -14.90 25.12 11.05
N LYS A 329 -13.57 25.24 11.11
CA LYS A 329 -12.77 25.92 10.08
C LYS A 329 -12.83 25.16 8.76
N GLN A 330 -12.80 23.82 8.79
CA GLN A 330 -13.00 22.97 7.62
C GLN A 330 -14.34 23.26 6.94
N ALA A 331 -15.44 23.29 7.70
CA ALA A 331 -16.78 23.55 7.18
C ALA A 331 -16.89 24.96 6.59
N ALA A 332 -16.35 25.98 7.27
CA ALA A 332 -16.35 27.36 6.81
C ALA A 332 -15.55 27.53 5.50
N ALA A 333 -14.33 26.97 5.44
CA ALA A 333 -13.47 27.01 4.26
C ALA A 333 -14.15 26.33 3.06
N ALA A 334 -14.74 25.15 3.27
CA ALA A 334 -15.44 24.44 2.22
C ALA A 334 -16.71 25.17 1.74
N ALA A 335 -17.51 25.73 2.65
CA ALA A 335 -18.68 26.52 2.27
C ALA A 335 -18.29 27.73 1.43
N ARG A 336 -17.19 28.42 1.78
CA ARG A 336 -16.67 29.55 1.01
C ARG A 336 -16.18 29.12 -0.37
N ALA A 337 -15.36 28.06 -0.45
CA ALA A 337 -14.87 27.51 -1.71
C ALA A 337 -16.01 27.07 -2.63
N ARG A 338 -17.05 26.40 -2.10
CA ARG A 338 -18.23 26.00 -2.87
C ARG A 338 -18.98 27.20 -3.44
N ARG A 339 -19.04 28.33 -2.74
CA ARG A 339 -19.67 29.57 -3.24
C ARG A 339 -18.86 30.21 -4.36
N LEU A 340 -17.54 30.21 -4.25
CA LEU A 340 -16.63 30.77 -5.26
C LEU A 340 -16.65 29.93 -6.55
N TYR A 341 -16.65 28.60 -6.43
CA TYR A 341 -16.55 27.66 -7.57
C TYR A 341 -17.86 26.91 -7.85
N ARG A 342 -19.02 27.57 -7.72
CA ARG A 342 -20.32 26.93 -8.02
C ARG A 342 -20.41 26.38 -9.44
N GLY A 343 -19.73 27.02 -10.39
CA GLY A 343 -19.73 26.66 -11.81
C GLY A 343 -18.72 25.60 -12.22
N ASP A 344 -17.89 25.07 -11.31
CA ASP A 344 -16.86 24.07 -11.63
C ASP A 344 -17.16 22.71 -10.97
N PRO A 345 -17.72 21.74 -11.73
CA PRO A 345 -18.05 20.41 -11.21
C PRO A 345 -16.83 19.58 -10.76
N ALA A 346 -15.62 19.87 -11.27
CA ALA A 346 -14.41 19.17 -10.84
C ALA A 346 -13.98 19.63 -9.44
N VAL A 347 -14.00 20.95 -9.21
CA VAL A 347 -13.67 21.53 -7.90
C VAL A 347 -14.69 21.13 -6.84
N GLN A 348 -15.98 21.11 -7.16
CA GLN A 348 -17.04 20.66 -6.24
C GLN A 348 -16.83 19.21 -5.77
N ARG A 349 -16.48 18.30 -6.69
CA ARG A 349 -16.14 16.91 -6.37
C ARG A 349 -14.90 16.81 -5.49
N ALA A 350 -13.86 17.59 -5.80
CA ALA A 350 -12.63 17.61 -5.01
C ALA A 350 -12.86 18.13 -3.58
N LEU A 351 -13.67 19.17 -3.40
CA LEU A 351 -14.07 19.68 -2.08
C LEU A 351 -14.91 18.66 -1.29
N ALA A 352 -15.83 17.95 -1.95
CA ALA A 352 -16.60 16.88 -1.31
C ALA A 352 -15.70 15.72 -0.85
N ALA A 353 -14.70 15.35 -1.66
CA ALA A 353 -13.71 14.34 -1.28
C ALA A 353 -12.83 14.79 -0.11
N ALA A 354 -12.42 16.06 -0.08
CA ALA A 354 -11.58 16.63 0.98
C ALA A 354 -12.29 16.78 2.34
N GLN A 355 -13.63 16.68 2.38
CA GLN A 355 -14.41 16.71 3.63
C GLN A 355 -14.54 15.34 4.31
N ARG A 356 -14.21 14.25 3.61
CA ARG A 356 -14.30 12.92 4.22
C ARG A 356 -13.16 12.76 5.25
N PRO A 357 -13.43 12.18 6.42
CA PRO A 357 -12.37 11.86 7.38
C PRO A 357 -11.35 10.93 6.72
N ALA A 358 -10.06 11.16 6.99
CA ALA A 358 -9.01 10.23 6.55
C ALA A 358 -9.25 8.86 7.21
N PRO A 359 -9.06 7.74 6.48
CA PRO A 359 -9.12 6.42 7.10
C PRO A 359 -8.06 6.35 8.19
N SER A 360 -8.50 5.95 9.39
CA SER A 360 -7.70 5.76 10.60
C SER A 360 -6.65 4.67 10.47
#